data_AF-A0A955I552-F1
#
_entry.id   AF-A0A955I552-F1
#
_cell.length_a   1.000
_cell.length_b   1.000
_cell.length_c   1.000
_cell.angle_alpha   90.00
_cell.angle_beta   90.00
_cell.angle_gamma   90.00
#
_symmetry.space_group_name_H-M   'P 1'
#
loop_
_entity.id
_entity.type
_entity.pdbx_description
1 polymer ?
#
loop_
_entity_poly.entity_id
_entity_poly.type
_entity_poly.pdbx_seq_one_letter_code
_entity_poly.pdbx_strand_id
1 'polypeptide(L)'
;MAEITQKEAENFAKSLVNEDQYQKLLTTKNLDFAFSFQNSRFRGNLSFQMGSHMVILRLLSGDMPTLQGLGLPRVYEDIVKVGQ
;
A
#
# COMPACT_ATOMS: atom_id res chain seq x y z
N MET A 1 -13.20 -17.03 -14.48
CA MET A 1 -11.95 -16.53 -13.88
C MET A 1 -11.32 -17.71 -13.17
N ALA A 2 -10.04 -18.01 -13.40
CA ALA A 2 -9.37 -19.11 -12.71
C ALA A 2 -9.16 -18.74 -11.23
N GLU A 3 -9.36 -19.68 -10.32
CA GLU A 3 -9.06 -19.48 -8.90
C GLU A 3 -7.54 -19.43 -8.67
N ILE A 4 -7.10 -18.52 -7.80
CA ILE A 4 -5.69 -18.42 -7.41
C ILE A 4 -5.43 -19.46 -6.32
N THR A 5 -4.45 -20.33 -6.56
CA THR A 5 -3.99 -21.31 -5.57
C THR A 5 -3.15 -20.64 -4.48
N GLN A 6 -3.05 -21.28 -3.31
CA GLN A 6 -2.22 -20.77 -2.21
C GLN A 6 -0.76 -20.55 -2.62
N LYS A 7 -0.22 -21.45 -3.45
CA LYS A 7 1.15 -21.36 -3.95
C LYS A 7 1.34 -20.18 -4.91
N GLU A 8 0.36 -19.89 -5.76
CA GLU A 8 0.38 -18.71 -6.62
C GLU A 8 0.30 -17.41 -5.80
N ALA A 9 -0.56 -17.37 -4.78
CA ALA A 9 -0.65 -16.23 -3.87
C ALA A 9 0.67 -15.99 -3.11
N GLU A 10 1.31 -17.06 -2.62
CA GLU A 10 2.62 -16.99 -1.96
C GLU A 10 3.71 -16.49 -2.93
N ASN A 11 3.77 -17.04 -4.14
CA ASN A 11 4.75 -16.63 -5.15
C ASN A 11 4.58 -15.15 -5.53
N PHE A 12 3.34 -14.70 -5.67
CA PHE A 12 3.03 -13.31 -5.95
C PHE A 12 3.38 -12.39 -4.76
N ALA A 13 3.09 -12.80 -3.53
CA ALA A 13 3.50 -12.05 -2.35
C ALA A 13 5.03 -11.88 -2.28
N LYS A 14 5.78 -12.97 -2.52
CA LYS A 14 7.25 -12.96 -2.55
C LYS A 14 7.85 -12.10 -3.66
N SER A 15 7.19 -11.97 -4.81
CA SER A 15 7.69 -11.12 -5.90
C SER A 15 7.54 -9.62 -5.64
N LEU A 16 6.73 -9.23 -4.65
CA LEU A 16 6.44 -7.82 -4.32
C LEU A 16 7.36 -7.22 -3.26
N VAL A 17 8.08 -8.07 -2.51
CA VAL A 17 8.85 -7.66 -1.33
C VAL A 17 10.23 -8.31 -1.34
N ASN A 18 11.16 -7.74 -0.57
CA ASN A 18 12.46 -8.37 -0.34
C ASN A 18 12.41 -9.41 0.79
N GLU A 19 13.51 -10.13 0.99
CA GLU A 19 13.61 -11.20 1.99
C GLU A 19 13.33 -10.69 3.42
N ASP A 20 13.92 -9.57 3.81
CA ASP A 20 13.72 -9.00 5.16
C ASP A 20 12.26 -8.63 5.42
N GLN A 21 11.59 -8.04 4.43
CA GLN A 21 10.17 -7.73 4.47
C GLN A 21 9.31 -8.99 4.53
N TYR A 22 9.68 -10.05 3.79
CA TYR A 22 8.97 -11.32 3.83
C TYR A 22 9.13 -12.00 5.20
N GLN A 23 10.33 -12.01 5.78
CA GLN A 23 10.57 -12.51 7.13
C GLN A 23 9.78 -11.71 8.18
N LYS A 24 9.70 -10.38 8.01
CA LYS A 24 8.84 -9.54 8.82
C LYS A 24 7.37 -9.96 8.67
N LEU A 25 6.86 -10.14 7.46
CA LEU A 25 5.50 -10.64 7.23
C LEU A 25 5.25 -11.99 7.93
N LEU A 26 6.18 -12.94 7.85
CA LEU A 26 6.02 -14.25 8.47
C LEU A 26 5.93 -14.17 10.01
N THR A 27 6.66 -13.24 10.61
CA THR A 27 6.72 -13.03 12.07
C THR A 27 5.55 -12.18 12.58
N THR A 28 5.26 -11.04 11.94
CA THR A 28 4.22 -10.09 12.37
C THR A 28 2.83 -10.42 11.82
N LYS A 29 2.73 -11.32 10.84
CA LYS A 29 1.52 -11.67 10.08
C LYS A 29 0.87 -10.52 9.32
N ASN A 30 1.55 -9.38 9.22
CA ASN A 30 1.08 -8.20 8.51
C ASN A 30 2.25 -7.31 8.08
N LEU A 31 2.20 -6.82 6.84
CA LEU A 31 3.21 -5.95 6.27
C LEU A 31 2.56 -4.90 5.36
N ASP A 32 2.60 -3.64 5.78
CA ASP A 32 2.37 -2.49 4.91
C ASP A 32 3.66 -2.09 4.20
N PHE A 33 3.57 -1.86 2.88
CA PHE A 33 4.70 -1.46 2.06
C PHE A 33 4.25 -0.57 0.90
N ALA A 34 5.20 0.04 0.20
CA ALA A 34 4.93 0.79 -1.02
C ALA A 34 6.07 0.56 -2.01
N PHE A 35 5.73 0.54 -3.30
CA PHE A 35 6.68 0.40 -4.39
C PHE A 35 6.24 1.21 -5.60
N SER A 36 7.19 1.53 -6.47
CA SER A 36 6.92 2.15 -7.76
C SER A 36 6.99 1.09 -8.85
N PHE A 37 6.05 1.13 -9.78
CA PHE A 37 6.07 0.28 -10.98
C PHE A 37 5.65 1.12 -12.17
N GLN A 38 6.54 1.20 -13.17
CA GLN A 38 6.41 2.15 -14.28
C GLN A 38 6.22 3.58 -13.75
N ASN A 39 5.20 4.30 -14.23
CA ASN A 39 4.88 5.68 -13.84
C ASN A 39 3.86 5.76 -12.70
N SER A 40 3.64 4.66 -11.97
CA SER A 40 2.63 4.55 -10.91
C SER A 40 3.25 4.11 -9.60
N ARG A 41 2.70 4.60 -8.50
CA ARG A 41 3.06 4.18 -7.15
C ARG A 41 1.94 3.33 -6.58
N PHE A 42 2.31 2.28 -5.87
CA PHE A 42 1.35 1.40 -5.20
C PHE A 42 1.64 1.40 -3.71
N ARG A 43 0.57 1.44 -2.92
CA ARG A 43 0.62 1.01 -1.51
C ARG A 43 0.09 -0.41 -1.45
N GLY A 44 0.92 -1.31 -0.94
CA GLY A 44 0.57 -2.70 -0.74
C GLY A 44 0.36 -3.03 0.73
N ASN A 45 -0.48 -4.01 0.98
CA ASN A 45 -0.55 -4.74 2.24
C ASN A 45 -0.44 -6.24 1.95
N LEU A 46 0.45 -6.93 2.65
CA LEU A 46 0.51 -8.38 2.72
C LEU A 46 0.07 -8.82 4.11
N SER A 47 -0.83 -9.79 4.17
CA SER A 47 -1.31 -10.40 5.41
C SER A 47 -1.76 -11.84 5.14
N PHE A 48 -2.37 -12.49 6.13
CA PHE A 48 -2.86 -13.86 6.00
C PHE A 48 -4.37 -13.93 6.21
N GLN A 49 -5.06 -14.66 5.34
CA GLN A 49 -6.48 -15.01 5.49
C GLN A 49 -6.60 -16.52 5.52
N MET A 50 -7.13 -17.08 6.62
CA MET A 50 -7.26 -18.53 6.82
C MET A 50 -5.94 -19.30 6.54
N GLY A 51 -4.81 -18.71 6.95
CA GLY A 51 -3.48 -19.29 6.76
C GLY A 51 -2.88 -19.11 5.35
N SER A 52 -3.61 -18.52 4.40
CA SER A 52 -3.14 -18.24 3.03
C SER A 52 -2.70 -16.78 2.89
N HIS A 53 -1.70 -16.50 2.05
CA HIS A 53 -1.28 -15.13 1.74
C HIS A 53 -2.42 -14.34 1.10
N MET A 54 -2.66 -13.15 1.63
CA MET A 54 -3.59 -12.16 1.09
C MET A 54 -2.79 -10.92 0.68
N VAL A 55 -3.05 -10.42 -0.53
CA VAL A 55 -2.39 -9.25 -1.09
C VAL A 55 -3.44 -8.20 -1.43
N ILE A 56 -3.28 -6.98 -0.90
CA ILE A 56 -4.09 -5.83 -1.28
C ILE A 56 -3.17 -4.78 -1.88
N LEU A 57 -3.45 -4.37 -3.12
CA LEU A 57 -2.71 -3.29 -3.80
C LEU A 57 -3.65 -2.11 -4.06
N ARG A 58 -3.22 -0.92 -3.66
CA ARG A 58 -3.90 0.34 -3.96
C ARG A 58 -3.00 1.20 -4.83
N LEU A 59 -3.50 1.56 -6.01
CA LEU A 59 -2.88 2.57 -6.85
C LEU A 59 -2.90 3.92 -6.13
N LEU A 60 -1.75 4.57 -6.05
CA LEU A 60 -1.61 5.93 -5.55
C LEU A 60 -1.59 6.88 -6.75
N SER A 61 -2.52 7.84 -6.77
CA SER A 61 -2.56 8.90 -7.78
C SER A 61 -1.27 9.73 -7.73
N GLY A 62 -0.76 10.11 -8.90
CA GLY A 62 0.36 11.06 -9.01
C GLY A 62 -0.04 12.50 -8.72
N ASP A 63 -1.33 12.83 -8.92
CA ASP A 63 -1.84 14.18 -8.72
C ASP A 63 -2.16 14.43 -7.26
N MET A 64 -1.37 15.30 -6.62
CA MET A 64 -1.64 15.77 -5.27
C MET A 64 -2.74 16.84 -5.33
N PRO A 65 -3.89 16.65 -4.67
CA PRO A 65 -4.98 17.61 -4.70
C PRO A 65 -4.60 18.89 -3.93
N THR A 66 -5.06 20.04 -4.41
CA THR A 66 -4.92 21.32 -3.70
C THR A 66 -5.90 21.39 -2.52
N LEU A 67 -5.66 22.29 -1.56
CA LEU A 67 -6.59 22.52 -0.45
C LEU A 67 -7.99 22.89 -0.95
N GLN A 68 -8.07 23.72 -2.00
CA GLN A 68 -9.34 24.08 -2.63
C GLN A 68 -9.98 22.88 -3.35
N GLY A 69 -9.18 22.05 -4.03
CA GLY A 69 -9.64 20.83 -4.69
C GLY A 69 -10.17 19.76 -3.73
N LEU A 70 -9.74 19.79 -2.46
CA LEU A 70 -10.27 18.95 -1.38
C LEU A 70 -11.57 19.50 -0.77
N GLY A 71 -12.01 20.70 -1.14
CA GLY A 71 -13.19 21.34 -0.56
C GLY A 71 -13.02 21.71 0.92
N LEU A 72 -11.78 21.93 1.36
CA LEU A 72 -11.49 22.23 2.76
C LEU A 72 -11.82 23.68 3.11
N PRO A 73 -12.35 23.95 4.32
CA PRO A 73 -12.51 25.30 4.85
C PRO A 73 -11.19 26.09 4.88
N ARG A 74 -11.28 27.41 4.67
CA ARG A 74 -10.10 28.29 4.61
C ARG A 74 -9.22 28.27 5.87
N VAL A 75 -9.78 27.95 7.03
CA VAL A 75 -9.02 27.81 8.29
C VAL A 75 -7.84 26.85 8.15
N TYR A 76 -7.93 25.83 7.28
CA TYR A 76 -6.84 24.90 7.02
C TYR A 76 -5.65 25.55 6.31
N GLU A 77 -5.85 26.60 5.51
CA GLU A 77 -4.74 27.39 4.92
C GLU A 77 -3.97 28.18 5.98
N ASP A 78 -4.65 28.61 7.03
CA ASP A 78 -4.04 29.39 8.10
C ASP A 78 -3.29 28.48 9.08
N ILE A 79 -3.83 27.30 9.40
CA ILE A 79 -3.18 26.30 10.26
C ILE A 79 -1.81 25.88 9.71
N VAL A 80 -1.69 25.64 8.40
CA VAL A 80 -0.43 25.18 7.80
C VAL A 80 0.67 26.26 7.78
N LYS A 81 0.31 27.55 7.90
CA LYS A 81 1.28 28.66 7.97
C LYS A 81 1.86 28.87 9.37
N VAL A 82 1.16 28.41 10.41
CA VAL A 82 1.55 28.62 11.82
C VAL A 82 2.69 27.69 12.26
N GLY A 83 2.96 26.63 11.50
CA GLY A 83 4.00 25.63 11.78
C GLY A 83 5.23 25.67 10.87
N GLN A 84 5.42 26.74 10.08
CA GLN A 84 6.63 26.99 9.28
C GLN A 84 7.50 28.08 9.89
#